data_AF-A0A6V4HDS5-F1
#
_entry.id   AF-A0A6V4HDS5-F1
#
_cell.length_a   1.000
_cell.length_b   1.000
_cell.length_c   1.000
_cell.angle_alpha   90.00
_cell.angle_beta   90.00
_cell.angle_gamma   90.00
#
_symmetry.space_group_name_H-M   'P 1'
#
loop_
_entity.id
_entity.type
_entity.pdbx_description
1 polymer ?
#
loop_
_entity_poly.entity_id
_entity_poly.type
_entity_poly.pdbx_seq_one_letter_code
_entity_poly.pdbx_strand_id
1 'polypeptide(L)'
;QLEKLVGKNYYLHKSARDAYRSYLHSYNSHSLKDVYDVNSLDLAGVAASFGFENPPKVTLMLKANAKESARAGGKKARKMSGHGFSADNPYGKRDAKDARQFAH
;
A
#
# COMPACT_ATOMS: atom_id res chain seq x y z
N GLN A 1 1.61 -33.61 -0.67
CA GLN A 1 1.69 -34.12 -2.07
C GLN A 1 1.60 -32.98 -3.09
N LEU A 2 0.66 -32.03 -2.92
CA LEU A 2 0.47 -30.85 -3.77
C LEU A 2 1.68 -29.90 -3.78
N GLU A 3 2.31 -29.69 -2.62
CA GLU A 3 3.51 -28.86 -2.46
C GLU A 3 4.67 -29.29 -3.37
N LYS A 4 4.92 -30.61 -3.46
CA LYS A 4 5.97 -31.17 -4.33
C LYS A 4 5.67 -30.97 -5.81
N LEU A 5 4.39 -30.87 -6.19
CA LEU A 5 3.99 -30.65 -7.58
C LEU A 5 4.12 -29.17 -7.96
N VAL A 6 3.65 -28.29 -7.08
CA VAL A 6 3.74 -26.83 -7.24
C VAL A 6 5.19 -26.39 -7.22
N GLY A 7 6.02 -26.89 -6.30
CA GLY A 7 7.44 -26.55 -6.22
C GLY A 7 8.28 -27.00 -7.42
N LYS A 8 7.92 -28.13 -8.06
CA LYS A 8 8.66 -28.66 -9.22
C LYS A 8 8.27 -28.01 -10.55
N ASN A 9 7.02 -27.56 -10.68
CA ASN A 9 6.53 -26.98 -11.92
C ASN A 9 6.52 -25.46 -11.85
N TYR A 10 7.39 -24.82 -12.64
CA TYR A 10 7.54 -23.37 -12.69
C TYR A 10 6.23 -22.62 -12.94
N TYR A 11 5.40 -23.10 -13.88
CA TYR A 11 4.14 -22.43 -14.24
C TYR A 11 3.11 -22.54 -13.12
N LEU A 12 3.02 -23.72 -12.49
CA LEU A 12 2.13 -23.93 -11.34
C LEU A 12 2.60 -23.09 -10.14
N HIS A 13 3.90 -23.07 -9.85
CA HIS A 13 4.47 -22.24 -8.80
C HIS A 13 4.15 -20.76 -9.01
N LYS A 14 4.32 -20.26 -10.25
CA LYS A 14 4.02 -18.87 -10.60
C LYS A 14 2.52 -18.56 -10.45
N SER A 15 1.65 -19.45 -10.94
CA SER A 15 0.20 -19.29 -10.84
C SER A 15 -0.29 -19.34 -9.39
N ALA A 16 0.21 -20.28 -8.59
CA ALA A 16 -0.11 -20.38 -7.17
C ALA A 16 0.30 -19.11 -6.40
N ARG A 17 1.44 -18.50 -6.76
CA ARG A 17 1.93 -17.30 -6.09
C ARG A 17 1.06 -16.08 -6.42
N ASP A 18 0.57 -16.02 -7.64
CA ASP A 18 -0.37 -14.99 -8.08
C ASP A 18 -1.75 -15.17 -7.43
N ALA A 19 -2.23 -16.41 -7.31
CA ALA A 19 -3.47 -16.75 -6.60
C ALA A 19 -3.39 -16.39 -5.10
N TYR A 20 -2.27 -16.70 -4.43
CA TYR A 20 -2.02 -16.30 -3.04
C TYR A 20 -2.05 -14.77 -2.89
N ARG A 21 -1.43 -14.04 -3.82
CA ARG A 21 -1.43 -12.57 -3.81
C ARG A 21 -2.83 -11.98 -4.02
N SER A 22 -3.61 -12.51 -4.96
CA SER A 22 -4.96 -12.02 -5.23
C SER A 22 -5.92 -12.30 -4.07
N TYR A 23 -5.75 -13.44 -3.40
CA TYR A 23 -6.47 -13.79 -2.17
C TYR A 23 -6.22 -12.79 -1.04
N LEU A 24 -4.96 -12.44 -0.77
CA LEU A 24 -4.65 -11.42 0.25
C LEU A 24 -5.16 -10.03 -0.17
N HIS A 25 -5.11 -9.72 -1.47
CA HIS A 25 -5.62 -8.45 -1.98
C HIS A 25 -7.13 -8.32 -1.80
N SER A 26 -7.90 -9.41 -1.98
CA SER A 26 -9.35 -9.39 -1.79
C SER A 26 -9.71 -9.15 -0.32
N TYR A 27 -9.03 -9.78 0.63
CA TYR A 27 -9.21 -9.50 2.07
C TYR A 27 -8.89 -8.03 2.40
N ASN A 28 -7.83 -7.49 1.79
CA ASN A 28 -7.46 -6.09 2.00
C ASN A 28 -8.46 -5.09 1.39
N SER A 29 -9.07 -5.38 0.23
CA SER A 29 -10.07 -4.50 -0.37
C SER A 29 -11.50 -4.69 0.17
N HIS A 30 -11.76 -5.80 0.87
CA HIS A 30 -13.09 -6.10 1.40
C HIS A 30 -13.53 -5.12 2.49
N SER A 31 -14.81 -4.75 2.51
CA SER A 31 -15.34 -3.74 3.45
C SER A 31 -15.53 -4.26 4.88
N LEU A 32 -15.93 -5.52 5.04
CA LEU A 32 -16.21 -6.12 6.36
C LEU A 32 -14.91 -6.63 7.01
N LYS A 33 -14.19 -5.75 7.71
CA LYS A 33 -12.91 -6.09 8.37
C LYS A 33 -13.06 -7.00 9.58
N ASP A 34 -14.24 -7.06 10.19
CA ASP A 34 -14.49 -7.94 11.35
C ASP A 34 -14.37 -9.43 10.99
N VAL A 35 -14.62 -9.77 9.72
CA VAL A 35 -14.52 -11.14 9.20
C VAL A 35 -13.33 -11.30 8.25
N TYR A 36 -13.00 -10.27 7.48
CA TYR A 36 -11.95 -10.30 6.45
C TYR A 36 -10.78 -9.38 6.82
N ASP A 37 -10.10 -9.68 7.93
CA ASP A 37 -8.85 -9.01 8.33
C ASP A 37 -7.63 -9.82 7.89
N VAL A 38 -6.68 -9.14 7.22
CA VAL A 38 -5.41 -9.73 6.80
C VAL A 38 -4.45 -9.87 7.98
N ASN A 39 -4.59 -9.04 9.01
CA ASN A 39 -3.66 -9.03 10.15
C ASN A 39 -3.89 -10.20 11.12
N SER A 40 -5.15 -10.67 11.24
CA SER A 40 -5.50 -11.83 12.04
C SER A 40 -5.48 -13.15 11.26
N LEU A 41 -5.13 -13.10 9.96
CA LEU A 41 -5.15 -14.27 9.08
C LEU A 41 -3.90 -15.13 9.29
N ASP A 42 -4.08 -16.44 9.44
CA ASP A 42 -2.94 -17.38 9.46
C ASP A 42 -2.33 -17.54 8.07
N LEU A 43 -1.27 -16.78 7.82
CA LEU A 43 -0.53 -16.80 6.56
C LEU A 43 0.15 -18.16 6.29
N ALA A 44 0.50 -18.92 7.33
CA ALA A 44 1.18 -20.20 7.16
C ALA A 44 0.20 -21.28 6.67
N GLY A 45 -0.97 -21.41 7.31
CA GLY A 45 -2.02 -22.32 6.86
C GLY A 45 -2.56 -21.98 5.47
N VAL A 46 -2.73 -20.69 5.17
CA VAL A 46 -3.12 -20.26 3.83
C VAL A 46 -2.04 -20.62 2.81
N ALA A 47 -0.76 -20.35 3.09
CA ALA A 47 0.33 -20.73 2.18
C ALA A 47 0.36 -22.24 1.91
N ALA A 48 0.16 -23.08 2.92
CA ALA A 48 0.07 -24.53 2.78
C ALA A 48 -1.09 -24.96 1.86
N SER A 49 -2.25 -24.29 1.96
CA SER A 49 -3.41 -24.57 1.08
C SER A 49 -3.14 -24.27 -0.41
N PHE A 50 -2.24 -23.33 -0.70
CA PHE A 50 -1.78 -23.02 -2.07
C PHE A 50 -0.60 -23.91 -2.52
N GLY A 51 -0.15 -24.83 -1.66
CA GLY A 51 0.97 -25.74 -1.94
C GLY A 51 2.34 -25.10 -1.73
N PHE A 52 2.45 -24.09 -0.86
CA PHE A 52 3.72 -23.52 -0.44
C PHE A 52 4.13 -24.05 0.94
N GLU A 53 5.35 -24.58 1.04
CA GLU A 53 5.94 -25.01 2.32
C GLU A 53 6.31 -23.81 3.21
N ASN A 54 6.72 -22.71 2.58
CA ASN A 54 7.01 -21.44 3.26
C ASN A 54 6.19 -20.31 2.62
N PRO A 55 5.58 -19.42 3.43
CA PRO A 55 4.76 -18.33 2.91
C PRO A 55 5.61 -17.41 2.01
N PRO A 56 5.26 -17.26 0.72
CA PRO A 56 6.03 -16.42 -0.18
C PRO A 56 5.87 -14.95 0.21
N LYS A 57 6.98 -14.21 0.21
CA LYS A 57 6.97 -12.76 0.42
C LYS A 57 6.24 -12.09 -0.73
N VAL A 58 5.03 -11.61 -0.48
CA VAL A 58 4.20 -10.87 -1.43
C VAL A 58 4.03 -9.43 -0.98
N THR A 59 4.16 -8.50 -1.91
CA THR A 59 3.90 -7.08 -1.64
C THR A 59 2.41 -6.85 -1.53
N LEU A 60 1.96 -6.57 -0.32
CA LEU A 60 0.59 -6.18 -0.03
C LEU A 60 0.52 -4.65 0.03
N MET A 61 -0.25 -4.05 -0.87
CA MET A 61 -0.63 -2.64 -0.74
C MET A 61 -1.74 -2.54 0.31
N LEU A 62 -1.41 -2.77 1.59
CA LEU A 62 -2.36 -2.50 2.66
C LEU A 62 -2.68 -1.01 2.63
N LYS A 63 -3.94 -0.68 2.38
CA LYS A 63 -4.40 0.68 2.61
C LYS A 63 -4.28 0.87 4.11
N ALA A 64 -3.30 1.65 4.56
CA ALA A 64 -3.17 1.99 5.96
C ALA A 64 -4.55 2.51 6.40
N ASN A 65 -5.20 1.76 7.29
CA ASN A 65 -6.44 2.21 7.90
C ASN A 65 -6.14 3.60 8.46
N ALA A 66 -6.93 4.60 8.08
CA ALA A 66 -6.69 6.02 8.42
C ALA A 66 -6.64 6.32 9.93
N LYS A 67 -6.72 5.29 10.79
CA LYS A 67 -6.49 5.36 12.23
C LYS A 67 -5.01 5.48 12.63
N GLU A 68 -4.05 5.14 11.76
CA GLU A 68 -2.61 5.23 12.09
C GLU A 68 -1.91 6.45 11.47
N SER A 69 -2.38 6.95 10.33
CA SER A 69 -1.88 8.18 9.72
C SER A 69 -2.28 9.46 10.46
N ALA A 70 -3.11 9.37 11.50
CA ALA A 70 -3.34 10.45 12.46
C ALA A 70 -2.29 10.52 13.58
N ARG A 71 -1.48 9.46 13.78
CA ARG A 71 -0.49 9.36 14.87
C ARG A 71 0.96 9.48 14.42
N ALA A 72 1.24 9.31 13.12
CA ALA A 72 2.55 9.64 12.54
C ALA A 72 2.57 11.13 12.17
N GLY A 73 3.09 11.93 13.10
CA GLY A 73 3.12 13.38 13.03
C GLY A 73 3.75 13.96 11.76
N GLY A 74 3.27 15.15 11.40
CA GLY A 74 3.90 16.04 10.45
C GLY A 74 3.12 16.15 9.15
N LYS A 75 2.14 17.06 9.14
CA LYS A 75 1.73 17.76 7.93
C LYS A 75 3.00 18.38 7.33
N LYS A 76 3.73 17.65 6.47
CA LYS A 76 4.67 18.27 5.56
C LYS A 76 3.82 19.05 4.58
N ALA A 77 3.49 20.28 4.98
CA ALA A 77 3.11 21.33 4.05
C ALA A 77 4.12 21.22 2.91
N ARG A 78 3.64 20.77 1.74
CA ARG A 78 4.40 20.94 0.51
C ARG A 78 4.79 22.41 0.54
N LYS A 79 6.09 22.67 0.58
CA LYS A 79 6.67 24.01 0.54
C LYS A 79 6.36 24.53 -0.86
N MET A 80 5.09 24.88 -1.07
CA MET A 80 4.57 25.41 -2.31
C MET A 80 5.31 26.72 -2.53
N SER A 81 5.61 26.93 -3.82
CA SER A 81 6.18 28.13 -4.43
C SER A 81 5.97 29.38 -3.58
N GLY A 82 6.97 30.27 -3.47
CA GLY A 82 6.91 31.45 -2.58
C GLY A 82 5.88 32.51 -2.97
N HIS A 83 4.88 32.13 -3.74
CA HIS A 83 3.63 32.83 -3.93
C HIS A 83 2.62 32.00 -3.16
N GLY A 84 2.37 32.40 -1.92
CA GLY A 84 1.51 31.68 -0.99
C GLY A 84 0.05 31.76 -1.42
N PHE A 85 -0.33 30.97 -2.43
CA PHE A 85 -1.71 30.76 -2.81
C PHE A 85 -2.34 29.79 -1.80
N SER A 86 -3.30 30.29 -1.02
CA SER A 86 -4.12 29.50 -0.10
C SER A 86 -5.60 29.74 -0.37
N ALA A 87 -6.46 28.90 0.19
CA ALA A 87 -7.91 29.08 0.09
C ALA A 87 -8.35 30.48 0.59
N ASP A 88 -7.64 31.01 1.58
CA ASP A 88 -7.92 32.32 2.17
C ASP A 88 -7.15 33.48 1.49
N ASN A 89 -6.22 33.19 0.58
CA ASN A 89 -5.44 34.17 -0.16
C ASN A 89 -5.30 33.76 -1.64
N PRO A 90 -6.37 33.89 -2.43
CA PRO A 90 -6.42 33.39 -3.81
C PRO A 90 -5.46 34.10 -4.76
N TYR A 91 -4.98 35.31 -4.39
CA TYR A 91 -4.07 36.10 -5.20
C TYR A 91 -2.61 36.03 -4.76
N GLY A 92 -2.27 35.15 -3.82
CA GLY A 92 -0.91 34.76 -3.42
C GLY A 92 0.19 35.80 -3.69
N LYS A 93 0.35 36.78 -2.78
CA LYS A 93 1.40 37.80 -2.92
C LYS A 93 2.79 37.19 -2.67
N ARG A 94 3.76 37.63 -3.46
CA ARG A 94 5.18 37.28 -3.29
C ARG A 94 5.72 37.96 -2.04
N ASP A 95 6.56 37.26 -1.28
CA ASP A 95 7.33 37.91 -0.22
C ASP A 95 8.32 38.91 -0.83
N ALA A 96 8.52 40.07 -0.20
CA ALA A 96 9.44 41.10 -0.68
C ALA A 96 10.89 40.61 -0.76
N LYS A 97 11.24 39.53 -0.05
CA LYS A 97 12.56 38.88 -0.08
C LYS A 97 12.68 37.77 -1.13
N ASP A 98 11.63 37.50 -1.91
CA ASP A 98 11.65 36.45 -2.94
C ASP A 98 12.31 36.95 -4.23
N ALA A 99 13.62 36.69 -4.37
CA ALA A 99 14.43 37.09 -5.53
C ALA A 99 14.34 36.11 -6.72
N ARG A 100 13.48 35.09 -6.65
CA ARG A 100 13.34 34.10 -7.73
C ARG A 100 12.58 34.74 -8.89
N GLN A 101 13.24 34.85 -10.04
CA GLN A 101 12.61 35.28 -11.29
C GLN A 101 12.02 34.05 -12.00
N PHE A 102 10.76 34.14 -12.43
CA PHE A 102 10.16 33.14 -13.31
C PHE A 102 10.51 33.56 -14.73
N ALA A 103 11.29 32.74 -15.43
CA ALA A 103 11.45 32.89 -16.87
C ALA A 103 10.09 32.63 -17.54
N HIS A 104 9.75 33.47 -18.51
CA HIS A 104 8.47 33.47 -19.23
C HIS A 104 8.44 32.40 -20.32
#